data_AF-A0A2D8GCH7-F1
#
_entry.id   AF-A0A2D8GCH7-F1
#
_cell.length_a   1.000
_cell.length_b   1.000
_cell.length_c   1.000
_cell.angle_alpha   90.00
_cell.angle_beta   90.00
_cell.angle_gamma   90.00
#
_symmetry.space_group_name_H-M   'P 1'
#
loop_
_entity.id
_entity.type
_entity.pdbx_description
1 polymer ?
#
loop_
_entity_poly.entity_id
_entity_poly.type
_entity_poly.pdbx_seq_one_letter_code
_entity_poly.pdbx_strand_id
1 'polypeptide(L)'
;MEIIFLAILAIGILSSIFGFLMIFAPAFILKVERSANQLYMTDAALMNNRIPLGIFMLTASGFLVYSYYSGPYKEMIFLYLSIVAGIFGLLLLLKPNMILIAERKANKLYMTDAFFFEHRIKLGAILLVASAFMLRTYFIFGFSS
;
A
#
# COMPACT_ATOMS: atom_id res chain seq x y z
N MET A 1 1.10 -25.15 -11.54
CA MET A 1 -0.24 -24.68 -11.94
C MET A 1 -1.19 -24.57 -10.75
N GLU A 2 -1.23 -25.54 -9.83
CA GLU A 2 -2.12 -25.51 -8.65
C GLU A 2 -2.01 -24.24 -7.80
N ILE A 3 -0.81 -23.75 -7.50
CA ILE A 3 -0.59 -22.53 -6.69
C ILE A 3 -1.26 -21.30 -7.32
N ILE A 4 -1.27 -21.20 -8.65
CA ILE A 4 -1.87 -20.08 -9.39
C ILE A 4 -3.40 -20.16 -9.28
N PHE A 5 -3.98 -21.35 -9.41
CA PHE A 5 -5.43 -21.53 -9.25
C PHE A 5 -5.90 -21.33 -7.81
N LEU A 6 -5.11 -21.77 -6.83
CA LEU A 6 -5.37 -21.54 -5.40
C LEU A 6 -5.28 -20.04 -5.05
N ALA A 7 -4.33 -19.32 -5.65
CA ALA A 7 -4.24 -17.86 -5.54
C ALA A 7 -5.47 -17.17 -6.17
N ILE A 8 -5.92 -17.59 -7.36
CA ILE A 8 -7.13 -17.04 -8.02
C ILE A 8 -8.38 -17.30 -7.18
N LEU A 9 -8.52 -18.48 -6.59
CA LEU A 9 -9.63 -18.80 -5.70
C LEU A 9 -9.59 -17.97 -4.41
N ALA A 10 -8.42 -17.88 -3.77
CA ALA A 10 -8.24 -17.07 -2.58
C ALA A 10 -8.58 -15.60 -2.86
N ILE A 11 -8.09 -15.03 -3.97
CA ILE A 11 -8.38 -13.64 -4.39
C ILE A 11 -9.87 -13.48 -4.72
N GLY A 12 -10.49 -14.44 -5.40
CA GLY A 12 -11.92 -14.43 -5.72
C GLY A 12 -12.81 -14.41 -4.49
N ILE A 13 -12.51 -15.26 -3.49
CA ILE A 13 -13.23 -15.30 -2.21
C ILE A 13 -13.02 -14.00 -1.43
N LEU A 14 -11.78 -13.52 -1.32
CA LEU A 14 -11.46 -12.27 -0.62
C LEU A 14 -12.21 -11.08 -1.25
N SER A 15 -12.20 -11.02 -2.59
CA SER A 15 -12.90 -9.99 -3.37
C SER A 15 -14.43 -10.07 -3.18
N SER A 16 -15.00 -11.28 -3.11
CA SER A 16 -16.43 -11.45 -2.83
C SER A 16 -16.82 -10.94 -1.45
N ILE A 17 -16.03 -11.29 -0.42
CA ILE A 17 -16.26 -10.86 0.96
C ILE A 17 -16.16 -9.33 1.05
N PHE A 18 -15.16 -8.75 0.39
CA PHE A 18 -14.95 -7.30 0.39
C PHE A 18 -16.05 -6.54 -0.36
N GLY A 19 -16.49 -7.05 -1.51
CA GLY A 19 -17.60 -6.47 -2.29
C GLY A 19 -18.93 -6.55 -1.54
N PHE A 20 -19.17 -7.64 -0.83
CA PHE A 20 -20.34 -7.79 0.04
C PHE A 20 -20.29 -6.82 1.23
N LEU A 21 -19.13 -6.72 1.92
CA LEU A 21 -18.93 -5.76 3.00
C LEU A 21 -19.15 -4.31 2.54
N MET A 22 -18.73 -3.97 1.32
CA MET A 22 -18.90 -2.63 0.73
C MET A 22 -20.37 -2.22 0.58
N ILE A 23 -21.23 -3.16 0.24
CA ILE A 23 -22.65 -2.89 -0.01
C ILE A 23 -23.44 -2.91 1.31
N PHE A 24 -23.20 -3.90 2.16
CA PHE A 24 -24.06 -4.17 3.33
C PHE A 24 -23.51 -3.64 4.66
N ALA A 25 -22.19 -3.53 4.81
CA ALA A 25 -21.55 -3.14 6.08
C ALA A 25 -20.54 -1.99 5.88
N PRO A 26 -20.97 -0.83 5.34
CA PRO A 26 -20.08 0.30 5.08
C PRO A 26 -19.42 0.82 6.37
N ALA A 27 -20.11 0.73 7.52
CA ALA A 27 -19.57 1.13 8.82
C ALA A 27 -18.34 0.31 9.26
N PHE A 28 -18.25 -0.96 8.85
CA PHE A 28 -17.11 -1.81 9.18
C PHE A 28 -15.89 -1.44 8.32
N ILE A 29 -16.12 -1.19 7.03
CA ILE A 29 -15.07 -0.68 6.14
C ILE A 29 -14.57 0.67 6.63
N LEU A 30 -15.45 1.59 7.03
CA LEU A 30 -15.05 2.87 7.58
C LEU A 30 -14.21 2.75 8.85
N LYS A 31 -14.44 1.71 9.66
CA LYS A 31 -13.62 1.45 10.85
C LYS A 31 -12.24 0.93 10.48
N VAL A 32 -12.15 0.06 9.47
CA VAL A 32 -10.87 -0.43 8.91
C VAL A 32 -10.12 0.71 8.21
N GLU A 33 -10.83 1.53 7.43
CA GLU A 33 -10.31 2.71 6.76
C GLU A 33 -9.86 3.77 7.76
N ARG A 34 -10.62 4.00 8.85
CA ARG A 34 -10.21 4.89 9.95
C ARG A 34 -9.02 4.34 10.73
N SER A 35 -8.91 3.02 10.90
CA SER A 35 -7.73 2.39 11.52
C SER A 35 -6.50 2.52 10.63
N ALA A 36 -6.67 2.41 9.31
CA ALA A 36 -5.62 2.74 8.34
C ALA A 36 -5.30 4.24 8.40
N ASN A 37 -6.30 5.12 8.48
CA ASN A 37 -6.18 6.57 8.65
C ASN A 37 -5.46 6.95 9.95
N GLN A 38 -5.53 6.12 10.99
CA GLN A 38 -4.76 6.29 12.21
C GLN A 38 -3.26 5.96 12.01
N LEU A 39 -2.94 5.08 11.06
CA LEU A 39 -1.58 4.90 10.53
C LEU A 39 -1.12 6.12 9.70
N TYR A 40 -2.05 6.93 9.16
CA TYR A 40 -1.76 8.22 8.51
C TYR A 40 -1.61 9.40 9.49
N MET A 41 -2.04 9.28 10.76
CA MET A 41 -1.61 10.21 11.83
C MET A 41 -0.10 10.14 12.12
N THR A 42 0.61 9.19 11.47
CA THR A 42 2.07 9.24 11.35
C THR A 42 2.56 10.55 10.73
N ASP A 43 1.73 11.33 10.02
CA ASP A 43 2.03 12.69 9.55
C ASP A 43 2.54 13.62 10.69
N ALA A 44 1.92 13.53 11.87
CA ALA A 44 2.32 14.32 13.03
C ALA A 44 3.57 13.74 13.71
N ALA A 45 3.66 12.41 13.79
CA ALA A 45 4.80 11.73 14.40
C ALA A 45 6.08 11.84 13.56
N LEU A 46 5.96 11.76 12.23
CA LEU A 46 7.04 11.87 11.25
C LEU A 46 7.55 13.31 11.16
N MET A 47 6.66 14.30 11.27
CA MET A 47 7.06 15.71 11.36
C MET A 47 7.67 16.07 12.73
N ASN A 48 7.12 15.52 13.83
CA ASN A 48 7.66 15.73 15.18
C ASN A 48 9.05 15.07 15.35
N ASN A 49 9.25 13.90 14.72
CA ASN A 49 10.52 13.16 14.72
C ASN A 49 11.32 13.33 13.42
N ARG A 50 11.09 14.39 12.64
CA ARG A 50 11.70 14.58 11.31
C ARG A 50 13.23 14.53 11.32
N ILE A 51 13.83 15.08 12.37
CA ILE A 51 15.30 15.15 12.53
C ILE A 51 15.87 13.76 12.84
N PRO A 52 15.42 13.05 13.89
CA PRO A 52 15.92 11.70 14.15
C PRO A 52 15.62 10.73 13.00
N LEU A 53 14.48 10.86 12.32
CA LEU A 53 14.09 9.98 11.21
C LEU A 53 14.90 10.26 9.93
N GLY A 54 15.18 11.53 9.63
CA GLY A 54 16.07 11.92 8.53
C GLY A 54 17.52 11.48 8.76
N ILE A 55 18.04 11.64 9.98
CA ILE A 55 19.37 11.14 10.36
C ILE A 55 19.42 9.62 10.26
N PHE A 56 18.42 8.91 10.80
CA PHE A 56 18.32 7.45 10.71
C PHE A 56 18.33 6.96 9.25
N MET A 57 17.58 7.61 8.36
CA MET A 57 17.57 7.27 6.94
C MET A 57 18.90 7.55 6.23
N LEU A 58 19.61 8.63 6.60
CA LEU A 58 20.95 8.88 6.08
C LEU A 58 21.96 7.85 6.59
N THR A 59 21.87 7.46 7.86
CA THR A 59 22.70 6.38 8.42
C THR A 59 22.40 5.05 7.74
N ALA A 60 21.13 4.72 7.51
CA ALA A 60 20.72 3.54 6.78
C ALA A 60 21.20 3.56 5.32
N SER A 61 21.13 4.71 4.63
CA SER A 61 21.66 4.89 3.29
C SER A 61 23.17 4.60 3.24
N GLY A 62 23.94 5.17 4.17
CA GLY A 62 25.38 4.91 4.29
C GLY A 62 25.70 3.45 4.62
N PHE A 63 24.91 2.82 5.50
CA PHE A 63 25.04 1.40 5.81
C PHE A 63 24.74 0.50 4.61
N LEU A 64 23.73 0.83 3.80
CA LEU A 64 23.37 0.08 2.59
C LEU A 64 24.41 0.25 1.48
N VAL A 65 25.02 1.44 1.31
CA VAL A 65 26.19 1.62 0.42
C VAL A 65 27.34 0.75 0.90
N TYR A 66 27.65 0.80 2.21
CA TYR A 66 28.72 -0.01 2.78
C TYR A 66 28.47 -1.51 2.60
N SER A 67 27.24 -1.97 2.86
CA SER A 67 26.83 -3.37 2.66
C SER A 67 26.91 -3.79 1.19
N TYR A 68 26.67 -2.89 0.24
CA TYR A 68 26.82 -3.18 -1.19
C TYR A 68 28.31 -3.35 -1.59
N TYR A 69 29.21 -2.54 -1.04
CA TYR A 69 30.64 -2.61 -1.35
C TYR A 69 31.40 -3.71 -0.59
N SER A 70 31.00 -3.98 0.66
CA SER A 70 31.71 -4.88 1.58
C SER A 70 31.01 -6.23 1.77
N GLY A 71 29.76 -6.38 1.34
CA GLY A 71 28.99 -7.62 1.49
C GLY A 71 29.12 -8.59 0.30
N PRO A 72 28.77 -9.87 0.49
CA PRO A 72 28.80 -10.89 -0.56
C PRO A 72 27.66 -10.74 -1.60
N TYR A 73 26.59 -10.00 -1.26
CA TYR A 73 25.41 -9.81 -2.11
C TYR A 73 25.46 -8.42 -2.77
N LYS A 74 26.14 -8.32 -3.92
CA LYS A 74 26.16 -7.13 -4.80
C LYS A 74 24.85 -6.96 -5.56
N GLU A 75 23.73 -7.02 -4.85
CA GLU A 75 22.43 -6.87 -5.48
C GLU A 75 22.19 -5.39 -5.76
N MET A 76 21.87 -5.07 -7.01
CA MET A 76 21.49 -3.72 -7.45
C MET A 76 20.34 -3.13 -6.61
N ILE A 77 19.55 -4.00 -5.96
CA ILE A 77 18.47 -3.65 -5.03
C ILE A 77 19.00 -2.84 -3.84
N PHE A 78 20.17 -3.18 -3.28
CA PHE A 78 20.76 -2.44 -2.16
C PHE A 78 21.23 -1.04 -2.56
N LEU A 79 21.81 -0.90 -3.76
CA LEU A 79 22.21 0.39 -4.30
C LEU A 79 20.98 1.29 -4.55
N TYR A 80 19.94 0.71 -5.15
CA TYR A 80 18.68 1.41 -5.39
C TYR A 80 18.03 1.87 -4.08
N LEU A 81 17.91 0.98 -3.09
CA LEU A 81 17.37 1.31 -1.77
C LEU A 81 18.19 2.38 -1.06
N SER A 82 19.52 2.33 -1.18
CA SER A 82 20.41 3.33 -0.60
C SER A 82 20.22 4.72 -1.20
N ILE A 83 20.10 4.82 -2.53
CA ILE A 83 19.86 6.09 -3.23
C ILE A 83 18.50 6.65 -2.82
N VAL A 84 17.45 5.82 -2.81
CA VAL A 84 16.11 6.23 -2.39
C VAL A 84 16.11 6.70 -0.92
N ALA A 85 16.72 5.95 -0.01
CA ALA A 85 16.84 6.33 1.40
C ALA A 85 17.65 7.62 1.61
N GLY A 86 18.71 7.81 0.82
CA GLY A 86 19.55 9.01 0.89
C GLY A 86 18.80 10.27 0.42
N ILE A 87 18.11 10.18 -0.73
CA ILE A 87 17.29 11.28 -1.26
C ILE A 87 16.16 11.60 -0.29
N PHE A 88 15.49 10.59 0.26
CA PHE A 88 14.37 10.78 1.18
C PHE A 88 14.83 11.37 2.53
N GLY A 89 15.94 10.88 3.11
CA GLY A 89 16.52 11.43 4.34
C GLY A 89 16.98 12.87 4.18
N LEU A 90 17.57 13.21 3.02
CA LEU A 90 18.04 14.57 2.72
C LEU A 90 16.86 15.53 2.46
N LEU A 91 15.80 15.08 1.80
CA LEU A 91 14.55 15.82 1.65
C LEU A 91 13.87 16.09 3.00
N LEU A 92 13.88 15.11 3.92
CA LEU A 92 13.32 15.25 5.26
C LEU A 92 14.00 16.34 6.08
N LEU A 93 15.31 16.51 5.90
CA LEU A 93 16.10 17.50 6.63
C LEU A 93 16.05 18.89 5.99
N LEU A 94 16.11 19.00 4.65
CA LEU A 94 16.24 20.29 3.97
C LEU A 94 14.92 20.92 3.55
N LYS A 95 13.95 20.14 3.08
CA LYS A 95 12.69 20.66 2.51
C LYS A 95 11.48 19.82 2.94
N PRO A 96 11.13 19.82 4.25
CA PRO A 96 10.00 19.05 4.77
C PRO A 96 8.66 19.46 4.12
N ASN A 97 8.53 20.71 3.70
CA ASN A 97 7.31 21.23 3.06
C ASN A 97 7.01 20.55 1.70
N MET A 98 8.02 20.05 0.98
CA MET A 98 7.83 19.32 -0.27
C MET A 98 7.23 17.93 -0.04
N ILE A 99 7.69 17.25 1.01
CA ILE A 99 7.13 15.96 1.45
C ILE A 99 5.68 16.17 1.87
N LEU A 100 5.40 17.21 2.66
CA LEU A 100 4.05 17.55 3.09
C LEU A 100 3.09 17.87 1.93
N ILE A 101 3.57 18.49 0.85
CA ILE A 101 2.72 18.77 -0.33
C ILE A 101 2.46 17.49 -1.13
N ALA A 102 3.46 16.62 -1.30
CA ALA A 102 3.30 15.32 -1.94
C ALA A 102 2.33 14.43 -1.15
N GLU A 103 2.48 14.41 0.18
CA GLU A 103 1.59 13.71 1.10
C GLU A 103 0.20 14.32 1.12
N ARG A 104 0.03 15.65 1.21
CA ARG A 104 -1.32 16.28 1.13
C ARG A 104 -2.01 16.04 -0.20
N LYS A 105 -1.27 15.97 -1.30
CA LYS A 105 -1.84 15.66 -2.62
C LYS A 105 -2.29 14.20 -2.69
N ALA A 106 -1.54 13.28 -2.07
CA ALA A 106 -2.00 11.90 -1.85
C ALA A 106 -3.20 11.85 -0.89
N ASN A 107 -3.17 12.60 0.22
CA ASN A 107 -4.23 12.69 1.22
C ASN A 107 -5.53 13.24 0.63
N LYS A 108 -5.48 14.20 -0.31
CA LYS A 108 -6.67 14.68 -1.03
C LYS A 108 -7.24 13.64 -2.00
N LEU A 109 -6.40 12.78 -2.57
CA LEU A 109 -6.82 11.65 -3.41
C LEU A 109 -7.45 10.53 -2.57
N TYR A 110 -6.97 10.36 -1.33
CA TYR A 110 -7.41 9.37 -0.33
C TYR A 110 -8.34 9.97 0.74
N MET A 111 -8.87 11.17 0.52
CA MET A 111 -10.09 11.64 1.18
C MET A 111 -11.26 10.89 0.54
N THR A 112 -11.16 9.56 0.63
CA THR A 112 -12.06 8.56 0.05
C THR A 112 -13.37 8.56 0.79
N ASP A 113 -13.52 9.17 1.96
CA ASP A 113 -14.84 9.27 2.60
C ASP A 113 -15.90 9.84 1.64
N ALA A 114 -15.62 10.90 0.87
CA ALA A 114 -16.61 11.43 -0.08
C ALA A 114 -16.75 10.56 -1.35
N PHE A 115 -15.62 10.14 -1.94
CA PHE A 115 -15.59 9.38 -3.19
C PHE A 115 -16.13 7.94 -3.02
N PHE A 116 -15.76 7.29 -1.92
CA PHE A 116 -16.17 5.96 -1.52
C PHE A 116 -17.67 5.93 -1.22
N PHE A 117 -18.22 6.91 -0.49
CA PHE A 117 -19.67 6.96 -0.27
C PHE A 117 -20.46 7.17 -1.57
N GLU A 118 -19.97 8.03 -2.46
CA GLU A 118 -20.62 8.31 -3.75
C GLU A 118 -20.56 7.11 -4.70
N HIS A 119 -19.47 6.34 -4.68
CA HIS A 119 -19.22 5.24 -5.62
C HIS A 119 -19.32 3.84 -4.99
N ARG A 120 -19.62 3.69 -3.69
CA ARG A 120 -19.61 2.39 -2.96
C ARG A 120 -20.40 1.29 -3.67
N ILE A 121 -21.56 1.66 -4.21
CA ILE A 121 -22.46 0.70 -4.88
C ILE A 121 -21.86 0.27 -6.22
N LYS A 122 -21.30 1.22 -6.99
CA LYS A 122 -20.64 0.94 -8.27
C LYS A 122 -19.38 0.11 -8.07
N LEU A 123 -18.53 0.48 -7.09
CA LEU A 123 -17.30 -0.24 -6.76
C LEU A 123 -17.60 -1.64 -6.23
N GLY A 124 -18.53 -1.79 -5.30
CA GLY A 124 -18.96 -3.09 -4.77
C GLY A 124 -19.55 -3.99 -5.85
N ALA A 125 -20.38 -3.45 -6.75
CA ALA A 125 -20.95 -4.20 -7.87
C ALA A 125 -19.87 -4.66 -8.87
N ILE A 126 -18.94 -3.78 -9.25
CA ILE A 126 -17.80 -4.14 -10.12
C ILE A 126 -16.95 -5.24 -9.46
N LEU A 127 -16.71 -5.13 -8.15
CA LEU A 127 -15.93 -6.13 -7.41
C LEU A 127 -16.63 -7.49 -7.37
N LEU A 128 -17.95 -7.52 -7.17
CA LEU A 128 -18.73 -8.76 -7.21
C LEU A 128 -18.76 -9.39 -8.60
N VAL A 129 -18.89 -8.57 -9.66
CA VAL A 129 -18.80 -9.05 -11.05
C VAL A 129 -17.41 -9.62 -11.36
N ALA A 130 -16.35 -8.94 -10.91
CA ALA A 130 -14.97 -9.41 -11.07
C ALA A 130 -14.73 -10.72 -10.29
N SER A 131 -15.23 -10.82 -9.06
CA SER A 131 -15.17 -12.04 -8.25
C SER A 131 -15.92 -13.19 -8.91
N ALA A 132 -17.14 -12.97 -9.40
CA ALA A 132 -17.92 -13.98 -10.13
C ALA A 132 -17.18 -14.46 -11.39
N PHE A 133 -16.53 -13.55 -12.12
CA PHE A 133 -15.68 -13.90 -13.25
C PHE A 133 -14.47 -14.75 -12.84
N MET A 134 -13.75 -14.37 -11.77
CA MET A 134 -12.59 -15.13 -11.28
C MET A 134 -12.97 -16.52 -10.77
N LEU A 135 -14.05 -16.64 -10.00
CA LEU A 135 -14.57 -17.92 -9.52
C LEU A 135 -15.02 -18.79 -10.69
N ARG A 136 -15.74 -18.22 -11.66
CA ARG A 136 -16.12 -18.94 -12.90
C ARG A 136 -14.87 -19.44 -13.65
N THR A 137 -13.83 -18.63 -13.73
CA THR A 137 -12.57 -19.00 -14.40
C THR A 137 -11.87 -20.15 -13.66
N TYR A 138 -11.87 -20.11 -12.33
CA TYR A 138 -11.37 -21.22 -11.50
C TYR A 138 -12.18 -22.50 -11.70
N PHE A 139 -13.52 -22.45 -11.69
CA PHE A 139 -14.35 -23.65 -11.89
C PHE A 139 -14.21 -24.24 -13.30
N ILE A 140 -14.01 -23.40 -14.33
CA ILE A 140 -13.87 -23.88 -15.71
C ILE A 140 -12.47 -24.45 -15.98
N PHE A 141 -11.41 -23.77 -15.52
CA PHE A 141 -10.03 -24.14 -15.88
C PHE A 141 -9.27 -24.89 -14.78
N GLY A 142 -9.62 -24.68 -13.50
CA GLY A 142 -8.96 -25.32 -12.37
C GLY A 142 -9.55 -26.67 -11.96
N PHE A 143 -10.81 -26.98 -12.35
CA PHE A 143 -11.44 -28.28 -12.12
C PHE A 143 -11.29 -29.24 -13.31
N SER A 144 -10.91 -28.73 -14.48
CA SER A 144 -10.73 -29.47 -15.74
C SER A 144 -9.26 -29.84 -16.03
N SER A 145 -8.35 -29.61 -15.08
CA SER A 145 -6.91 -29.90 -15.17
C SER A 145 -6.51 -31.01 -14.20
#